data_AF-A0A2S5SSD4-F1
#
_entry.id   AF-A0A2S5SSD4-F1
#
_cell.length_a   1.000
_cell.length_b   1.000
_cell.length_c   1.000
_cell.angle_alpha   90.00
_cell.angle_beta   90.00
_cell.angle_gamma   90.00
#
_symmetry.space_group_name_H-M   'P 1'
#
loop_
_entity.id
_entity.type
_entity.pdbx_description
1 polymer ?
#
loop_
_entity_poly.entity_id
_entity_poly.type
_entity_poly.pdbx_seq_one_letter_code
_entity_poly.pdbx_strand_id
1 'polypeptide(L)'
;MAGIHITDIESAINWWRQQRPSPDGVTACPEVLALAEVYALMVYYHHSECDEDSMPPKAKDAWLAWYATTPDTPCIAICSTSQGDEVCKGCGRDFAEVQMWTEMSPAEKRATWRRITLQGTAWRFNRYAERTTLVSSVTPASPEAAAG
;
A
#
# COMPACT_ATOMS: atom_id res chain seq x y z
N MET A 1 11.56 -13.29 -3.10
CA MET A 1 10.14 -12.95 -3.10
C MET A 1 9.93 -11.91 -2.01
N ALA A 2 9.15 -10.87 -2.27
CA ALA A 2 8.95 -9.78 -1.31
C ALA A 2 7.91 -10.17 -0.26
N GLY A 3 8.20 -9.82 0.99
CA GLY A 3 7.32 -10.10 2.12
C GLY A 3 6.24 -9.03 2.29
N ILE A 4 4.99 -9.46 2.47
CA ILE A 4 3.90 -8.60 2.93
C ILE A 4 4.01 -8.54 4.45
N HIS A 5 4.32 -7.34 4.97
CA HIS A 5 4.52 -7.12 6.40
C HIS A 5 3.19 -7.20 7.17
N ILE A 6 3.24 -7.67 8.43
CA ILE A 6 2.05 -7.89 9.29
C ILE A 6 1.15 -6.65 9.41
N THR A 7 1.74 -5.46 9.45
CA THR A 7 1.01 -4.18 9.52
C THR A 7 0.13 -3.91 8.30
N ASP A 8 0.48 -4.46 7.13
CA ASP A 8 -0.34 -4.36 5.93
C ASP A 8 -1.57 -5.27 6.02
N ILE A 9 -1.40 -6.46 6.62
CA ILE A 9 -2.53 -7.37 6.92
C ILE A 9 -3.48 -6.72 7.93
N GLU A 10 -2.95 -6.11 8.99
CA GLU A 10 -3.74 -5.35 9.98
C GLU A 10 -4.50 -4.19 9.33
N SER A 11 -3.83 -3.45 8.44
CA SER A 11 -4.44 -2.33 7.71
C SER A 11 -5.56 -2.81 6.79
N ALA A 12 -5.36 -3.92 6.06
CA ALA A 12 -6.37 -4.52 5.20
C ALA A 12 -7.57 -5.05 6.01
N ILE A 13 -7.34 -5.69 7.16
CA ILE A 13 -8.41 -6.14 8.07
C ILE A 13 -9.24 -4.96 8.54
N ASN A 14 -8.58 -3.90 9.01
CA ASN A 14 -9.27 -2.70 9.52
C ASN A 14 -10.05 -1.98 8.43
N TRP A 15 -9.52 -1.94 7.21
CA TRP A 15 -10.22 -1.40 6.05
C TRP A 15 -11.50 -2.19 5.74
N TRP A 16 -11.41 -3.52 5.66
CA TRP A 16 -12.60 -4.35 5.41
C TRP A 16 -13.66 -4.25 6.51
N ARG A 17 -13.25 -4.12 7.78
CA ARG A 17 -14.17 -3.87 8.90
C ARG A 17 -14.94 -2.55 8.75
N GLN A 18 -14.34 -1.53 8.15
CA GLN A 18 -15.01 -0.25 7.87
C GLN A 18 -15.95 -0.36 6.67
N GLN A 19 -15.51 -1.05 5.61
CA GLN A 19 -16.30 -1.19 4.38
C GLN A 19 -17.50 -2.14 4.53
N ARG A 20 -17.33 -3.21 5.31
CA ARG A 20 -18.33 -4.26 5.55
C ARG A 20 -18.39 -4.55 7.05
N PRO A 21 -18.99 -3.64 7.84
CA PRO A 21 -19.09 -3.83 9.28
C PRO A 21 -19.90 -5.08 9.62
N SER A 22 -19.61 -5.62 10.80
CA SER A 22 -20.31 -6.80 11.31
C SER A 22 -21.80 -6.47 11.53
N PRO A 23 -22.74 -7.26 10.99
CA PRO A 23 -24.17 -6.99 11.12
C PRO A 23 -24.69 -7.19 12.54
N ASP A 24 -24.03 -8.04 13.33
CA ASP A 24 -24.39 -8.45 14.69
C ASP A 24 -23.32 -8.04 15.74
N GLY A 25 -22.24 -7.39 15.30
CA GLY A 25 -21.10 -7.03 16.13
C GLY A 25 -20.14 -8.19 16.45
N VAL A 26 -20.38 -9.39 15.92
CA VAL A 26 -19.59 -10.61 16.19
C VAL A 26 -19.08 -11.24 14.90
N THR A 27 -19.94 -11.40 13.91
CA THR A 27 -19.64 -12.07 12.64
C THR A 27 -18.88 -11.15 11.70
N ALA A 28 -17.67 -11.53 11.32
CA ALA A 28 -16.85 -10.80 10.35
C ALA A 28 -17.16 -11.22 8.91
N CYS A 29 -16.92 -10.33 7.94
CA CYS A 29 -17.09 -10.64 6.52
C CYS A 29 -16.02 -11.65 6.03
N PRO A 30 -16.26 -12.35 4.90
CA PRO A 30 -15.34 -13.36 4.38
C PRO A 30 -13.90 -12.89 4.18
N GLU A 31 -13.72 -11.62 3.78
CA GLU A 31 -12.42 -11.00 3.54
C GLU A 31 -11.63 -10.82 4.84
N VAL A 32 -12.29 -10.38 5.91
CA VAL A 32 -11.67 -10.29 7.24
C VAL A 32 -11.31 -11.68 7.75
N LEU A 33 -12.16 -12.68 7.56
CA LEU A 33 -11.87 -14.05 7.97
C LEU A 33 -10.64 -14.62 7.25
N ALA A 34 -10.54 -14.41 5.93
CA ALA A 34 -9.40 -14.86 5.14
C ALA A 34 -8.08 -14.19 5.56
N LEU A 35 -8.10 -12.87 5.80
CA LEU A 35 -6.93 -12.14 6.28
C LEU A 35 -6.56 -12.50 7.74
N ALA A 36 -7.57 -12.77 8.58
CA ALA A 36 -7.37 -13.13 9.98
C ALA A 36 -6.64 -14.47 10.13
N GLU A 37 -6.87 -15.43 9.24
CA GLU A 37 -6.13 -16.70 9.23
C GLU A 37 -4.64 -16.48 8.97
N VAL A 38 -4.29 -15.67 7.96
CA VAL A 38 -2.91 -15.29 7.67
C VAL A 38 -2.27 -14.57 8.85
N TYR A 39 -2.96 -13.56 9.39
CA TYR A 39 -2.50 -12.82 10.56
C TYR A 39 -2.26 -13.73 11.78
N ALA A 40 -3.18 -14.65 12.06
CA ALA A 40 -3.06 -15.59 13.17
C ALA A 40 -1.84 -16.51 13.01
N LEU A 41 -1.59 -17.02 11.81
CA LEU A 41 -0.40 -17.84 11.51
C LEU A 41 0.89 -17.03 11.67
N MET A 42 0.92 -15.79 11.19
CA MET A 42 2.08 -14.89 11.37
C MET A 42 2.39 -14.67 12.85
N VAL A 43 1.38 -14.37 13.66
CA VAL A 43 1.52 -14.20 15.12
C VAL A 43 1.98 -15.49 15.78
N TYR A 44 1.37 -16.62 15.45
CA TYR A 44 1.69 -17.93 16.04
C TYR A 44 3.13 -18.37 15.77
N TYR A 45 3.61 -18.17 14.54
CA TYR A 45 5.00 -18.48 14.16
C TYR A 45 5.99 -17.34 14.43
N HIS A 46 5.54 -16.22 15.02
CA HIS A 46 6.35 -15.01 15.24
C HIS A 46 7.00 -14.45 13.97
N HIS A 47 6.31 -14.55 12.84
CA HIS A 47 6.74 -13.99 11.56
C HIS A 47 6.20 -12.56 11.39
N SER A 48 7.07 -11.63 11.00
CA SER A 48 6.67 -10.26 10.65
C SER A 48 6.23 -10.11 9.20
N GLU A 49 6.53 -11.09 8.35
CA GLU A 49 6.27 -11.06 6.92
C GLU A 49 5.70 -12.40 6.45
N CYS A 50 4.78 -12.34 5.50
CA CYS A 50 4.29 -13.49 4.76
C CYS A 50 4.61 -13.32 3.28
N ASP A 51 4.85 -14.43 2.60
CA ASP A 51 5.28 -14.42 1.21
C ASP A 51 4.10 -14.13 0.26
N GLU A 52 4.28 -13.19 -0.67
CA GLU A 52 3.23 -12.72 -1.59
C GLU A 52 2.71 -13.81 -2.53
N ASP A 53 3.58 -14.75 -2.94
CA ASP A 53 3.26 -15.76 -3.94
C ASP A 53 2.55 -16.97 -3.33
N SER A 54 2.91 -17.35 -2.11
CA SER A 54 2.32 -18.46 -1.36
C SER A 54 1.08 -18.10 -0.53
N MET A 55 0.75 -16.81 -0.42
CA MET A 55 -0.45 -16.35 0.30
C MET A 55 -1.72 -17.01 -0.26
N PRO A 56 -2.63 -17.53 0.59
CA PRO A 56 -3.90 -18.10 0.14
C PRO A 56 -4.69 -17.14 -0.77
N PRO A 57 -5.24 -17.59 -1.92
CA PRO A 57 -5.83 -16.69 -2.92
C PRO A 57 -6.89 -15.73 -2.38
N LYS A 58 -7.78 -16.20 -1.50
CA LYS A 58 -8.82 -15.35 -0.89
C LYS A 58 -8.24 -14.23 -0.02
N ALA A 59 -7.15 -14.51 0.70
CA ALA A 59 -6.47 -13.51 1.52
C ALA A 59 -5.69 -12.53 0.62
N LYS A 60 -5.05 -13.02 -0.44
CA LYS A 60 -4.36 -12.20 -1.44
C LYS A 60 -5.31 -11.24 -2.14
N ASP A 61 -6.48 -11.72 -2.58
CA ASP A 61 -7.51 -10.89 -3.21
C ASP A 61 -8.01 -9.80 -2.24
N ALA A 62 -8.27 -10.17 -0.98
CA ALA A 62 -8.70 -9.23 0.05
C ALA A 62 -7.63 -8.16 0.37
N TRP A 63 -6.35 -8.55 0.40
CA TRP A 63 -5.23 -7.64 0.59
C TRP A 63 -5.02 -6.72 -0.62
N LEU A 64 -5.10 -7.26 -1.85
CA LEU A 64 -4.99 -6.48 -3.08
C LEU A 64 -6.10 -5.43 -3.21
N ALA A 65 -7.31 -5.75 -2.76
CA ALA A 65 -8.42 -4.80 -2.70
C ALA A 65 -8.11 -3.60 -1.80
N TRP A 66 -7.50 -3.83 -0.63
CA TRP A 66 -7.01 -2.75 0.22
C TRP A 66 -5.82 -2.01 -0.41
N TYR A 67 -4.85 -2.73 -0.96
CA TYR A 67 -3.66 -2.15 -1.60
C TYR A 67 -4.03 -1.14 -2.70
N ALA A 68 -5.07 -1.44 -3.48
CA ALA A 68 -5.58 -0.55 -4.53
C ALA A 68 -6.13 0.80 -4.01
N THR A 69 -6.41 0.91 -2.71
CA THR A 69 -6.81 2.17 -2.07
C THR A 69 -5.64 3.01 -1.56
N THR A 70 -4.42 2.46 -1.59
CA THR A 70 -3.21 3.15 -1.13
C THR A 70 -2.58 3.99 -2.25
N PRO A 71 -1.83 5.05 -1.93
CA PRO A 71 -1.14 5.83 -2.96
C PRO A 71 -0.14 4.98 -3.75
N ASP A 72 -0.25 4.97 -5.09
CA ASP A 72 0.60 4.12 -5.93
C ASP A 72 2.07 4.53 -5.88
N THR A 73 2.42 5.82 -5.82
CA THR A 73 3.82 6.26 -5.83
C THR A 73 4.17 7.25 -4.73
N PRO A 74 5.38 7.17 -4.13
CA PRO A 74 5.83 8.14 -3.15
C PRO A 74 6.39 9.44 -3.74
N CYS A 75 6.33 9.60 -5.06
CA CYS A 75 6.95 10.72 -5.77
C CYS A 75 6.26 12.07 -5.51
N ILE A 76 7.04 13.14 -5.38
CA ILE A 76 6.57 14.53 -5.24
C ILE A 76 7.09 15.45 -6.37
N ALA A 77 7.39 14.84 -7.54
CA ALA A 77 7.97 15.50 -8.70
C ALA A 77 9.28 16.28 -8.41
N ILE A 78 10.08 15.77 -7.47
CA ILE A 78 11.43 16.24 -7.18
C ILE A 78 12.34 15.01 -7.18
N CYS A 79 13.30 14.98 -8.10
CA CYS A 79 14.23 13.87 -8.26
C CYS A 79 15.66 14.35 -8.07
N SER A 80 16.36 13.75 -7.09
CA SER A 80 17.79 13.99 -6.88
C SER A 80 18.67 12.84 -7.38
N THR A 81 18.08 11.67 -7.65
CA THR A 81 18.83 10.54 -8.24
C THR A 81 19.20 10.80 -9.69
N SER A 82 18.37 11.55 -10.44
CA SER A 82 18.74 12.07 -11.76
C SER A 82 19.92 13.06 -11.73
N GLN A 83 20.30 13.54 -10.54
CA GLN A 83 21.44 14.44 -10.32
C GLN A 83 22.63 13.71 -9.66
N GLY A 84 22.55 12.38 -9.50
CA GLY A 84 23.65 11.53 -9.02
C GLY A 84 23.53 11.04 -7.56
N ASP A 85 22.47 11.36 -6.83
CA ASP A 85 22.26 10.75 -5.50
C ASP A 85 21.82 9.27 -5.63
N GLU A 86 22.29 8.38 -4.74
CA GLU A 86 21.83 6.97 -4.70
C GLU A 86 20.40 6.81 -4.15
N VAL A 87 19.99 7.73 -3.28
CA VAL A 87 18.65 7.79 -2.68
C VAL A 87 18.02 9.14 -2.97
N CYS A 88 16.80 9.12 -3.49
CA CYS A 88 16.06 10.32 -3.84
C CYS A 88 15.70 11.13 -2.59
N LYS A 89 16.28 12.32 -2.45
CA LYS A 89 15.95 13.26 -1.35
C LYS A 89 14.47 13.66 -1.33
N GLY A 90 13.80 13.65 -2.49
CA GLY A 90 12.38 13.97 -2.61
C GLY A 90 11.47 12.88 -2.02
N CYS A 91 11.56 11.66 -2.56
CA CYS A 91 10.62 10.57 -2.24
C CYS A 91 11.17 9.45 -1.33
N GLY A 92 12.49 9.37 -1.12
CA GLY A 92 13.14 8.36 -0.27
C GLY A 92 13.43 7.01 -0.94
N ARG A 93 13.01 6.84 -2.20
CA ARG A 93 13.33 5.64 -2.99
C ARG A 93 14.81 5.62 -3.39
N ASP A 94 15.40 4.44 -3.45
CA ASP A 94 16.72 4.25 -4.06
C ASP A 94 16.65 4.35 -5.60
N PHE A 95 17.81 4.42 -6.26
CA PHE A 95 17.88 4.55 -7.70
C PHE A 95 17.16 3.42 -8.45
N ALA A 96 17.30 2.17 -8.00
CA ALA A 96 16.69 1.01 -8.65
C ALA A 96 15.16 1.03 -8.50
N GLU A 97 14.64 1.32 -7.29
CA GLU A 97 13.22 1.49 -7.02
C GLU A 97 12.61 2.66 -7.82
N VAL A 98 13.38 3.72 -8.10
CA VAL A 98 12.93 4.82 -8.96
C VAL A 98 12.78 4.34 -10.41
N GLN A 99 13.74 3.58 -10.93
CA GLN A 99 13.73 3.09 -12.32
C GLN A 99 12.72 1.98 -12.55
N MET A 100 12.62 1.03 -11.63
CA MET A 100 11.86 -0.22 -11.79
C MET A 100 10.46 -0.17 -11.18
N TRP A 101 10.00 0.99 -10.68
CA TRP A 101 8.75 1.10 -9.92
C TRP A 101 7.53 0.44 -10.58
N THR A 102 7.42 0.55 -11.91
CA THR A 102 6.28 -0.02 -12.66
C THR A 102 6.32 -1.53 -12.78
N GLU A 103 7.49 -2.13 -12.61
CA GLU A 103 7.71 -3.58 -12.68
C GLU A 103 7.70 -4.24 -11.30
N MET A 104 7.83 -3.45 -10.24
CA MET A 104 7.78 -3.94 -8.86
C MET A 104 6.40 -4.49 -8.50
N SER A 105 6.41 -5.61 -7.78
CA SER A 105 5.20 -6.22 -7.25
C SER A 105 4.52 -5.32 -6.19
N PRO A 106 3.22 -5.51 -5.92
CA PRO A 106 2.57 -4.84 -4.80
C PRO A 106 3.32 -4.99 -3.48
N ALA A 107 3.81 -6.19 -3.13
CA ALA A 107 4.58 -6.39 -1.90
C ALA A 107 5.92 -5.63 -1.90
N GLU A 108 6.63 -5.60 -3.04
CA GLU A 108 7.86 -4.82 -3.18
C GLU A 108 7.60 -3.32 -2.97
N LYS A 109 6.56 -2.78 -3.62
CA LYS A 109 6.15 -1.37 -3.44
C LYS A 109 5.80 -1.07 -1.99
N ARG A 110 5.09 -1.98 -1.32
CA ARG A 110 4.73 -1.84 0.11
C ARG A 110 5.95 -1.87 1.02
N ALA A 111 6.93 -2.74 0.74
CA ALA A 111 8.21 -2.76 1.47
C ALA A 111 8.94 -1.41 1.34
N THR A 112 9.03 -0.85 0.13
CA THR A 112 9.57 0.49 -0.10
C THR A 112 8.82 1.56 0.69
N TRP A 113 7.48 1.58 0.60
CA TRP A 113 6.63 2.52 1.34
C TRP A 113 6.84 2.45 2.84
N ARG A 114 6.89 1.23 3.39
CA ARG A 114 7.15 1.00 4.82
C ARG A 114 8.52 1.54 5.21
N ARG A 115 9.57 1.21 4.46
CA ARG A 115 10.94 1.67 4.72
C ARG A 115 11.04 3.20 4.72
N ILE A 116 10.56 3.86 3.67
CA ILE A 116 10.67 5.33 3.57
C ILE A 116 9.86 6.04 4.66
N THR A 117 8.71 5.47 5.05
CA THR A 117 7.85 6.04 6.10
C THR A 117 8.51 5.93 7.46
N LEU A 118 9.12 4.78 7.78
CA LEU A 118 9.86 4.60 9.03
C LEU A 118 11.12 5.47 9.10
N GLN A 119 11.80 5.66 7.98
CA GLN A 119 12.98 6.53 7.92
C GLN A 119 12.58 7.99 8.10
N GLY A 120 11.50 8.45 7.45
CA GLY A 120 10.98 9.82 7.61
C GLY A 120 11.94 10.94 7.17
N THR A 121 13.05 10.61 6.50
CA THR A 121 14.12 11.56 6.16
C THR A 121 13.88 12.32 4.86
N ALA A 122 13.12 11.72 3.92
CA ALA A 122 12.83 12.31 2.62
C ALA A 122 11.99 13.60 2.74
N TRP A 123 12.18 14.54 1.82
CA TRP A 123 11.55 15.86 1.87
C TRP A 123 10.03 15.83 1.85
N ARG A 124 9.43 14.80 1.25
CA ARG A 124 7.97 14.57 1.30
C ARG A 124 7.39 14.45 2.72
N PHE A 125 8.22 14.18 3.74
CA PHE A 125 7.80 14.07 5.14
C PHE A 125 8.11 15.34 5.94
N ASN A 126 8.89 16.28 5.39
CA ASN A 126 9.33 17.48 6.10
C ASN A 126 9.23 18.75 5.23
N ARG A 127 10.20 19.01 4.37
CA ARG A 127 10.39 20.27 3.61
C ARG A 127 9.32 20.53 2.55
N TYR A 128 8.77 19.47 1.96
CA TYR A 128 7.80 19.52 0.86
C TYR A 128 6.58 18.63 1.16
N ALA A 129 6.14 18.60 2.43
CA ALA A 129 5.00 17.79 2.86
C ALA A 129 3.69 18.21 2.16
N GLU A 130 3.55 19.48 1.79
CA GLU A 130 2.41 20.01 1.05
C GLU A 130 2.24 19.39 -0.35
N ARG A 131 3.29 18.75 -0.90
CA ARG A 131 3.24 18.11 -2.22
C ARG A 131 2.65 16.70 -2.21
N THR A 132 2.37 16.12 -1.05
CA THR A 132 1.83 14.75 -0.97
C THR A 132 0.32 14.67 -1.23
N THR A 133 -0.40 15.79 -1.21
CA THR A 133 -1.88 15.83 -1.23
C THR A 133 -2.48 16.23 -2.58
N LEU A 134 -1.66 16.56 -3.59
CA LEU A 134 -2.12 17.14 -4.85
C LEU A 134 -2.68 16.12 -5.88
N VAL A 135 -2.73 14.83 -5.55
CA VAL A 135 -3.29 13.78 -6.43
C VAL A 135 -4.66 13.33 -5.93
N SER A 136 -5.59 14.26 -5.72
CA SER A 136 -6.99 13.92 -5.40
C SER A 136 -8.00 14.85 -6.07
N SER A 137 -7.64 15.43 -7.23
CA SER A 137 -8.58 16.17 -8.08
C SER A 137 -8.70 15.50 -9.45
N VAL A 138 -9.15 14.25 -9.47
CA VAL A 138 -9.89 13.71 -10.62
C VAL A 138 -11.26 13.33 -10.11
N THR A 139 -12.20 14.27 -10.22
CA THR A 139 -13.62 13.96 -10.12
C THR A 139 -13.96 13.02 -11.27
N PRO A 140 -14.51 11.81 -11.04
CA PRO A 140 -15.05 11.02 -12.13
C PRO A 140 -16.21 11.78 -12.75
N ALA A 141 -16.10 12.11 -14.05
CA ALA A 141 -17.21 12.65 -14.81
C ALA A 141 -18.30 11.56 -14.94
N SER A 142 -19.52 11.89 -14.54
CA SER A 142 -20.72 11.09 -14.82
C SER A 142 -21.97 11.96 -14.59
N PRO A 143 -23.12 11.70 -15.24
CA PRO A 143 -23.36 11.24 -16.61
C PRO A 143 -24.64 11.88 -17.22
N GLU A 144 -24.62 12.61 -18.35
CA GLU A 144 -25.86 13.02 -19.06
C GLU A 144 -25.57 13.71 -20.41
N ALA A 145 -25.39 12.95 -21.51
CA ALA A 145 -25.46 13.46 -22.89
C ALA A 145 -25.43 12.32 -23.93
N ALA A 146 -26.41 11.41 -23.89
CA ALA A 146 -26.69 10.50 -25.00
C ALA A 146 -28.14 10.01 -24.96
N ALA A 147 -29.07 10.96 -24.98
CA ALA A 147 -30.45 10.72 -25.36
C ALA A 147 -30.89 11.93 -26.21
N GLY A 148 -30.81 11.75 -27.52
CA GLY A 148 -31.22 12.68 -28.56
C GLY A 148 -31.29 11.93 -29.87
#